data_AF-A0A7Y5NXC7-F1
#
_entry.id   AF-A0A7Y5NXC7-F1
#
_cell.length_a   1.000
_cell.length_b   1.000
_cell.length_c   1.000
_cell.angle_alpha   90.00
_cell.angle_beta   90.00
_cell.angle_gamma   90.00
#
_symmetry.space_group_name_H-M   'P 1'
#
loop_
_entity.id
_entity.type
_entity.pdbx_description
1 polymer ?
#
loop_
_entity_poly.entity_id
_entity_poly.type
_entity_poly.pdbx_seq_one_letter_code
_entity_poly.pdbx_strand_id
1 'polypeptide(L)'
;MRVFALALLAIATAGCPEDPPDGTGGAGGGGGPPNTCTVGFLGDENAEPELEAFFFGADEADHPITDASVLDLIEPPQGGRIIFVGARARNVDGCGVVLTASLRDPTTNQIRFDTRSANLIVEDDGWGTVKPTDLSVYSNIPACQNSWSAQTLYEDGYRLEVKLVDSAGRVAEKSFDVHAQCTELSQARPSGPDVLDECLCICREGYQIGDTCEEGGGGAGGGA
;
A
#
# COMPACT_ATOMS: atom_id res chain seq x y z
N MET A 1 46.24 6.28 -21.67
CA MET A 1 45.20 6.74 -22.61
C MET A 1 44.79 5.56 -23.48
N ARG A 2 43.61 4.98 -23.23
CA ARG A 2 43.08 3.85 -24.02
C ARG A 2 41.82 4.35 -24.74
N VAL A 3 41.88 4.30 -26.07
CA VAL A 3 40.81 4.70 -26.99
C VAL A 3 39.81 3.53 -27.06
N PHE A 4 38.57 3.76 -26.65
CA PHE A 4 37.47 2.81 -26.87
C PHE A 4 36.74 3.19 -28.15
N ALA A 5 36.75 2.26 -29.12
CA ALA A 5 36.02 2.36 -30.37
C ALA A 5 34.53 2.05 -30.12
N LEU A 6 33.67 3.00 -30.50
CA LEU A 6 32.22 2.83 -30.53
C LEU A 6 31.84 2.04 -31.79
N ALA A 7 31.24 0.87 -31.63
CA ALA A 7 30.60 0.14 -32.73
C ALA A 7 29.11 0.44 -32.71
N LEU A 8 28.61 1.13 -33.75
CA LEU A 8 27.18 1.27 -34.03
C LEU A 8 26.64 -0.06 -34.57
N LEU A 9 25.68 -0.65 -33.85
CA LEU A 9 24.88 -1.77 -34.33
C LEU A 9 23.53 -1.24 -34.83
N ALA A 10 23.33 -1.23 -36.14
CA ALA A 10 22.06 -0.90 -36.77
C ALA A 10 21.14 -2.14 -36.73
N ILE A 11 19.99 -2.02 -36.04
CA ILE A 11 18.95 -3.06 -36.02
C ILE A 11 17.98 -2.76 -37.17
N ALA A 12 17.92 -3.68 -38.12
CA ALA A 12 16.97 -3.66 -39.23
C ALA A 12 15.58 -4.05 -38.72
N THR A 13 14.60 -3.17 -38.95
CA THR A 13 13.18 -3.42 -38.69
C THR A 13 12.59 -4.29 -39.81
N ALA A 14 12.29 -5.56 -39.53
CA ALA A 14 11.46 -6.39 -40.38
C ALA A 14 9.98 -6.09 -40.07
N GLY A 15 9.22 -5.69 -41.09
CA GLY A 15 7.79 -5.38 -40.99
C GLY A 15 6.95 -6.63 -40.77
N CYS A 16 5.98 -6.52 -39.86
CA CYS A 16 4.90 -7.49 -39.72
C CYS A 16 3.80 -7.17 -40.75
N PRO A 17 3.18 -8.18 -41.40
CA PRO A 17 2.05 -7.98 -42.30
C PRO A 17 0.81 -7.53 -41.53
N GLU A 18 0.07 -6.59 -42.14
CA GLU A 18 -1.18 -6.04 -41.65
C GLU A 18 -2.34 -7.02 -41.91
N ASP A 19 -2.99 -7.50 -40.85
CA ASP A 19 -4.25 -8.25 -40.96
C ASP A 19 -5.44 -7.29 -41.17
N PRO A 20 -6.41 -7.64 -42.04
CA PRO A 20 -7.58 -6.80 -42.30
C PRO A 20 -8.57 -6.79 -41.12
N PRO A 21 -9.31 -5.68 -40.92
CA PRO A 21 -10.27 -5.57 -39.82
C PRO A 21 -11.59 -6.24 -40.19
N ASP A 22 -11.80 -7.47 -39.72
CA ASP A 22 -13.13 -8.09 -39.70
C ASP A 22 -13.89 -7.60 -38.46
N GLY A 23 -14.84 -6.71 -38.70
CA GLY A 23 -15.82 -6.29 -37.72
C GLY A 23 -16.92 -7.33 -37.54
N THR A 24 -17.16 -7.73 -36.29
CA THR A 24 -18.49 -8.16 -35.84
C THR A 24 -18.75 -7.56 -34.46
N GLY A 25 -19.70 -6.63 -34.43
CA GLY A 25 -20.16 -5.97 -33.22
C GLY A 25 -20.75 -6.96 -32.23
N GLY A 26 -20.05 -7.13 -31.11
CA GLY A 26 -20.66 -7.59 -29.87
C GLY A 26 -21.24 -6.39 -29.14
N ALA A 27 -22.56 -6.39 -28.94
CA ALA A 27 -23.26 -5.42 -28.12
C ALA A 27 -22.65 -5.45 -26.70
N GLY A 28 -21.80 -4.46 -26.40
CA GLY A 28 -21.31 -4.21 -25.05
C GLY A 28 -22.49 -3.91 -24.15
N GLY A 29 -22.72 -4.76 -23.16
CA GLY A 29 -23.69 -4.51 -22.10
C GLY A 29 -23.47 -3.12 -21.52
N GLY A 30 -24.54 -2.35 -21.44
CA GLY A 30 -24.51 -0.92 -21.13
C GLY A 30 -23.63 -0.59 -19.94
N GLY A 31 -22.49 0.03 -20.22
CA GLY A 31 -21.79 0.86 -19.25
C GLY A 31 -22.73 1.97 -18.84
N GLY A 32 -23.30 1.85 -17.63
CA GLY A 32 -23.93 2.99 -16.99
C GLY A 32 -22.95 4.18 -17.00
N PRO A 33 -23.45 5.43 -17.01
CA PRO A 33 -22.59 6.60 -16.96
C PRO A 33 -21.56 6.41 -15.83
N PRO A 34 -20.27 6.74 -16.07
CA PRO A 34 -19.23 6.58 -15.06
C PRO A 34 -19.71 7.24 -13.77
N ASN A 35 -19.62 6.54 -12.64
CA ASN A 35 -20.04 7.01 -11.33
C ASN A 35 -19.55 8.45 -11.12
N THR A 36 -20.43 9.41 -11.37
CA THR A 36 -20.14 10.82 -11.18
C THR A 36 -20.04 11.01 -9.68
N CYS A 37 -18.83 11.24 -9.18
CA CYS A 37 -18.65 11.57 -7.78
C CYS A 37 -19.50 12.82 -7.46
N THR A 38 -20.45 12.69 -6.53
CA THR A 38 -21.40 13.75 -6.16
C THR A 38 -20.99 14.47 -4.87
N VAL A 39 -19.82 14.15 -4.34
CA VAL A 39 -19.34 14.61 -3.02
C VAL A 39 -18.97 16.09 -3.08
N GLY A 40 -18.23 16.48 -4.13
CA GLY A 40 -17.74 17.85 -4.29
C GLY A 40 -16.75 18.25 -3.19
N PHE A 41 -16.69 19.55 -2.91
CA PHE A 41 -15.79 20.09 -1.89
C PHE A 41 -16.32 19.83 -0.47
N LEU A 42 -15.45 19.34 0.41
CA LEU A 42 -15.72 19.01 1.81
C LEU A 42 -15.08 20.07 2.72
N GLY A 43 -15.84 20.67 3.63
CA GLY A 43 -15.31 21.67 4.58
C GLY A 43 -15.24 23.10 4.01
N ASP A 44 -14.21 23.86 4.39
CA ASP A 44 -13.97 25.25 3.97
C ASP A 44 -12.91 25.33 2.87
N GLU A 45 -13.30 25.83 1.70
CA GLU A 45 -12.41 25.98 0.53
C GLU A 45 -11.24 26.93 0.79
N ASN A 46 -11.32 27.80 1.79
CA ASN A 46 -10.27 28.75 2.11
C ASN A 46 -9.36 28.30 3.26
N ALA A 47 -9.72 27.22 3.98
CA ALA A 47 -8.89 26.65 5.03
C ALA A 47 -7.84 25.69 4.45
N GLU A 48 -6.79 25.35 5.20
CA GLU A 48 -5.80 24.35 4.76
C GLU A 48 -6.41 22.92 4.80
N PRO A 49 -6.04 22.02 3.87
CA PRO A 49 -6.41 20.61 3.93
C PRO A 49 -6.01 19.96 5.26
N GLU A 50 -6.92 19.19 5.84
CA GLU A 50 -6.68 18.42 7.06
C GLU A 50 -6.88 16.94 6.80
N LEU A 51 -6.10 16.10 7.50
CA LEU A 51 -6.11 14.65 7.34
C LEU A 51 -6.08 13.95 8.70
N GLU A 52 -6.84 12.87 8.82
CA GLU A 52 -6.72 11.88 9.89
C GLU A 52 -6.51 10.51 9.25
N ALA A 53 -5.47 9.81 9.70
CA ALA A 53 -5.14 8.48 9.18
C ALA A 53 -5.66 7.41 10.14
N PHE A 54 -6.02 6.27 9.57
CA PHE A 54 -6.42 5.08 10.30
C PHE A 54 -5.88 3.83 9.60
N PHE A 55 -5.78 2.72 10.30
CA PHE A 55 -5.41 1.43 9.72
C PHE A 55 -6.55 0.42 9.87
N PHE A 56 -6.67 -0.50 8.93
CA PHE A 56 -7.59 -1.63 9.05
C PHE A 56 -6.88 -2.76 9.81
N GLY A 57 -7.39 -3.07 11.00
CA GLY A 57 -6.82 -4.05 11.92
C GLY A 57 -7.24 -5.48 11.62
N ALA A 58 -6.58 -6.42 12.30
CA ALA A 58 -6.88 -7.85 12.23
C ALA A 58 -8.20 -8.24 12.90
N ASP A 59 -8.82 -7.32 13.64
CA ASP A 59 -10.18 -7.42 14.17
C ASP A 59 -11.25 -6.96 13.15
N GLU A 60 -10.84 -6.71 11.90
CA GLU A 60 -11.69 -6.25 10.81
C GLU A 60 -12.33 -4.88 11.05
N ALA A 61 -11.65 -4.01 11.82
CA ALA A 61 -12.10 -2.66 12.13
C ALA A 61 -11.05 -1.59 11.78
N ASP A 62 -11.52 -0.35 11.61
CA ASP A 62 -10.64 0.81 11.43
C ASP A 62 -10.19 1.36 12.79
N HIS A 63 -8.89 1.59 12.93
CA HIS A 63 -8.26 2.12 14.15
C HIS A 63 -7.50 3.41 13.85
N PRO A 64 -7.68 4.48 14.64
CA PRO A 64 -6.91 5.71 14.47
C PRO A 64 -5.40 5.45 14.57
N ILE A 65 -4.62 6.12 13.71
CA ILE A 65 -3.16 6.10 13.78
C ILE A 65 -2.67 7.30 14.59
N THR A 66 -1.83 7.02 15.58
CA THR A 66 -1.07 7.98 16.37
C THR A 66 0.39 7.55 16.43
N ASP A 67 1.26 8.38 16.99
CA ASP A 67 2.60 7.92 17.34
C ASP A 67 2.51 6.71 18.30
N ALA A 68 3.44 5.78 18.13
CA ALA A 68 3.51 4.46 18.75
C ALA A 68 2.32 3.51 18.46
N SER A 69 1.45 3.82 17.47
CA SER A 69 0.46 2.84 17.00
C SER A 69 1.13 1.54 16.55
N VAL A 70 0.49 0.42 16.84
CA VAL A 70 0.90 -0.91 16.39
C VAL A 70 -0.01 -1.32 15.25
N LEU A 71 0.55 -1.46 14.05
CA LEU A 71 -0.18 -1.73 12.81
C LEU A 71 -0.17 -3.23 12.50
N ASP A 72 -1.33 -3.78 12.16
CA ASP A 72 -1.44 -5.20 11.86
C ASP A 72 -0.89 -5.54 10.47
N LEU A 73 0.00 -6.53 10.43
CA LEU A 73 0.46 -7.17 9.21
C LEU A 73 -0.54 -8.25 8.83
N ILE A 74 -1.27 -8.02 7.74
CA ILE A 74 -2.33 -8.89 7.24
C ILE A 74 -1.88 -9.54 5.93
N GLU A 75 -2.17 -10.82 5.76
CA GLU A 75 -1.93 -11.51 4.49
C GLU A 75 -3.05 -11.22 3.49
N PRO A 76 -2.78 -10.55 2.35
CA PRO A 76 -3.75 -10.43 1.28
C PRO A 76 -3.82 -11.74 0.47
N PRO A 77 -4.86 -11.92 -0.38
CA PRO A 77 -4.95 -13.08 -1.27
C PRO A 77 -3.76 -13.26 -2.23
N GLN A 78 -2.99 -12.20 -2.46
CA GLN A 78 -1.81 -12.21 -3.35
C GLN A 78 -0.51 -12.66 -2.64
N GLY A 79 -0.57 -12.96 -1.34
CA GLY A 79 0.58 -13.37 -0.52
C GLY A 79 1.36 -12.20 0.09
N GLY A 80 2.41 -12.54 0.86
CA GLY A 80 3.20 -11.58 1.62
C GLY A 80 2.45 -11.06 2.86
N ARG A 81 2.86 -9.90 3.37
CA ARG A 81 2.12 -9.18 4.43
C ARG A 81 2.09 -7.70 4.12
N ILE A 82 0.93 -7.10 4.30
CA ILE A 82 0.70 -5.69 4.00
C ILE A 82 0.10 -4.97 5.21
N ILE A 83 0.22 -3.65 5.19
CA ILE A 83 -0.47 -2.74 6.09
C ILE A 83 -1.52 -1.99 5.28
N PHE A 84 -2.76 -2.03 5.73
CA PHE A 84 -3.85 -1.27 5.15
C PHE A 84 -3.98 0.09 5.83
N VAL A 85 -3.78 1.18 5.09
CA VAL A 85 -3.91 2.55 5.61
C VAL A 85 -5.02 3.28 4.88
N GLY A 86 -6.01 3.73 5.64
CA GLY A 86 -7.07 4.63 5.19
C GLY A 86 -6.85 6.06 5.69
N ALA A 87 -7.65 6.98 5.17
CA ALA A 87 -7.66 8.35 5.64
C ALA A 87 -9.07 8.95 5.52
N ARG A 88 -9.35 9.89 6.42
CA ARG A 88 -10.40 10.88 6.24
C ARG A 88 -9.79 12.27 6.16
N ALA A 89 -10.42 13.15 5.40
CA ALA A 89 -9.93 14.50 5.17
C ALA A 89 -11.08 15.52 5.15
N ARG A 90 -10.73 16.78 5.41
CA ARG A 90 -11.61 17.94 5.21
C ARG A 90 -10.83 19.10 4.59
N ASN A 91 -11.55 20.09 4.10
CA ASN A 91 -11.02 21.22 3.32
C ASN A 91 -10.34 20.74 2.03
N VAL A 92 -11.00 19.82 1.31
CA VAL A 92 -10.51 19.17 0.07
C VAL A 92 -11.67 18.89 -0.90
N ASP A 93 -11.39 18.77 -2.19
CA ASP A 93 -12.32 18.12 -3.13
C ASP A 93 -12.35 16.61 -2.86
N GLY A 94 -13.52 16.09 -2.44
CA GLY A 94 -13.68 14.68 -2.11
C GLY A 94 -13.69 13.73 -3.31
N CYS A 95 -13.68 14.26 -4.53
CA CYS A 95 -13.71 13.48 -5.75
C CYS A 95 -12.32 13.20 -6.33
N GLY A 96 -12.05 11.92 -6.62
CA GLY A 96 -10.80 11.51 -7.27
C GLY A 96 -9.55 11.82 -6.45
N VAL A 97 -9.65 11.76 -5.12
CA VAL A 97 -8.49 11.95 -4.24
C VAL A 97 -7.46 10.85 -4.47
N VAL A 98 -6.19 11.19 -4.34
CA VAL A 98 -5.06 10.27 -4.39
C VAL A 98 -4.49 10.11 -2.99
N LEU A 99 -4.71 8.94 -2.39
CA LEU A 99 -4.15 8.53 -1.10
C LEU A 99 -2.84 7.78 -1.34
N THR A 100 -1.77 8.24 -0.72
CA THR A 100 -0.48 7.55 -0.68
C THR A 100 -0.10 7.33 0.77
N ALA A 101 0.24 6.10 1.14
CA ALA A 101 0.88 5.83 2.42
C ALA A 101 2.20 5.12 2.18
N SER A 102 3.21 5.47 2.98
CA SER A 102 4.54 4.91 2.86
C SER A 102 5.18 4.61 4.21
N LEU A 103 5.76 3.43 4.33
CA LEU A 103 6.53 2.97 5.47
C LEU A 103 8.02 3.11 5.15
N ARG A 104 8.75 3.82 6.01
CA ARG A 104 10.18 4.11 5.86
C ARG A 104 10.95 3.46 7.00
N ASP A 105 12.01 2.73 6.64
CA ASP A 105 13.01 2.25 7.59
C ASP A 105 13.91 3.43 8.00
N PRO A 106 13.91 3.85 9.28
CA PRO A 106 14.73 4.99 9.73
C PRO A 106 16.24 4.76 9.64
N THR A 107 16.69 3.51 9.55
CA THR A 107 18.11 3.16 9.50
C THR A 107 18.67 3.25 8.08
N THR A 108 17.98 2.65 7.11
CA THR A 108 18.42 2.64 5.70
C THR A 108 17.79 3.72 4.84
N ASN A 109 16.71 4.36 5.32
CA ASN A 109 15.83 5.27 4.58
C ASN A 109 15.14 4.63 3.37
N GLN A 110 15.15 3.29 3.26
CA GLN A 110 14.35 2.60 2.25
C GLN A 110 12.86 2.76 2.55
N ILE A 111 12.05 2.77 1.48
CA ILE A 111 10.62 3.04 1.54
C ILE A 111 9.86 1.92 0.85
N ARG A 112 8.74 1.53 1.45
CA ARG A 112 7.65 0.81 0.80
C ARG A 112 6.42 1.71 0.81
N PHE A 113 5.69 1.75 -0.30
CA PHE A 113 4.52 2.60 -0.42
C PHE A 113 3.48 1.94 -1.31
N ASP A 114 2.24 2.41 -1.18
CA ASP A 114 1.18 2.15 -2.13
C ASP A 114 0.42 3.46 -2.37
N THR A 115 -0.23 3.55 -3.54
CA THR A 115 -1.02 4.71 -3.93
C THR A 115 -2.35 4.25 -4.50
N ARG A 116 -3.45 4.83 -4.00
CA ARG A 116 -4.81 4.58 -4.47
C ARG A 116 -5.53 5.86 -4.82
N SER A 117 -6.39 5.76 -5.83
CA SER A 117 -7.40 6.77 -6.09
C SER A 117 -8.72 6.36 -5.42
N ALA A 118 -9.39 7.29 -4.76
CA ALA A 118 -10.68 7.04 -4.13
C ALA A 118 -11.62 8.24 -4.31
N ASN A 119 -12.90 8.02 -4.07
CA ASN A 119 -13.83 9.11 -3.73
C ASN A 119 -14.10 9.02 -2.23
N LEU A 120 -14.10 10.16 -1.55
CA LEU A 120 -14.45 10.23 -0.14
C LEU A 120 -15.97 10.10 0.03
N ILE A 121 -16.41 9.55 1.15
CA ILE A 121 -17.80 9.52 1.57
C ILE A 121 -17.99 10.61 2.62
N VAL A 122 -18.98 11.48 2.42
CA VAL A 122 -19.32 12.56 3.35
C VAL A 122 -19.71 11.98 4.71
N GLU A 123 -19.15 12.53 5.78
CA GLU A 123 -19.52 12.28 7.17
C GLU A 123 -20.33 13.48 7.73
N ASP A 124 -21.06 13.28 8.83
CA ASP A 124 -21.95 14.30 9.41
C ASP A 124 -21.18 15.49 10.03
N ASP A 125 -19.88 15.36 10.27
CA ASP A 125 -19.01 16.37 10.89
C ASP A 125 -18.26 17.25 9.87
N GLY A 126 -18.59 17.10 8.57
CA GLY A 126 -17.97 17.85 7.48
C GLY A 126 -16.64 17.26 6.98
N TRP A 127 -16.23 16.11 7.51
CA TRP A 127 -15.16 15.30 6.94
C TRP A 127 -15.68 14.43 5.80
N GLY A 128 -14.75 13.90 5.01
CA GLY A 128 -15.03 12.74 4.17
C GLY A 128 -13.99 11.66 4.38
N THR A 129 -14.43 10.42 4.39
CA THR A 129 -13.59 9.24 4.65
C THR A 129 -13.50 8.33 3.43
N VAL A 130 -12.39 7.62 3.23
CA VAL A 130 -12.40 6.49 2.29
C VAL A 130 -13.43 5.46 2.75
N LYS A 131 -14.09 4.78 1.81
CA LYS A 131 -15.18 3.85 2.12
C LYS A 131 -14.72 2.76 3.10
N PRO A 132 -15.26 2.72 4.35
CA PRO A 132 -14.84 1.74 5.33
C PRO A 132 -15.07 0.32 4.82
N THR A 133 -14.19 -0.61 5.20
CA THR A 133 -14.20 -2.04 4.80
C THR A 133 -13.94 -2.33 3.32
N ASP A 134 -13.94 -1.32 2.45
CA ASP A 134 -13.58 -1.47 1.03
C ASP A 134 -12.05 -1.36 0.87
N LEU A 135 -11.34 -2.45 1.16
CA LEU A 135 -9.87 -2.50 1.15
C LEU A 135 -9.22 -2.15 -0.21
N SER A 136 -10.01 -2.01 -1.27
CA SER A 136 -9.51 -1.55 -2.58
C SER A 136 -9.17 -0.05 -2.61
N VAL A 137 -9.76 0.75 -1.70
CA VAL A 137 -9.51 2.19 -1.59
C VAL A 137 -8.50 2.55 -0.48
N TYR A 138 -8.02 1.55 0.25
CA TYR A 138 -6.96 1.71 1.26
C TYR A 138 -5.59 1.58 0.57
N SER A 139 -4.60 2.30 1.07
CA SER A 139 -3.21 2.09 0.68
C SER A 139 -2.73 0.76 1.28
N ASN A 140 -2.26 -0.15 0.43
CA ASN A 140 -1.87 -1.52 0.75
C ASN A 140 -0.35 -1.64 0.77
N ILE A 141 0.30 -1.07 1.78
CA ILE A 141 1.76 -0.96 1.83
C ILE A 141 2.38 -2.38 1.91
N PRO A 142 3.19 -2.80 0.93
CA PRO A 142 3.86 -4.10 1.00
C PRO A 142 4.97 -4.07 2.03
N ALA A 143 4.75 -4.73 3.17
CA ALA A 143 5.71 -4.76 4.28
C ALA A 143 6.63 -5.98 4.17
N CYS A 144 6.07 -7.18 3.97
CA CYS A 144 6.83 -8.42 3.85
C CYS A 144 6.64 -9.04 2.45
N GLN A 145 7.66 -9.64 1.86
CA GLN A 145 8.92 -10.12 2.44
C GLN A 145 9.95 -9.01 2.75
N ASN A 146 10.58 -9.10 3.94
CA ASN A 146 11.46 -8.06 4.47
C ASN A 146 12.89 -8.10 3.93
N SER A 147 13.02 -7.96 2.61
CA SER A 147 14.32 -7.85 1.91
C SER A 147 14.82 -6.40 1.78
N TRP A 148 14.13 -5.46 2.43
CA TRP A 148 14.29 -4.02 2.19
C TRP A 148 14.64 -3.21 3.43
N SER A 149 14.27 -3.70 4.61
CA SER A 149 14.62 -3.06 5.88
C SER A 149 15.87 -3.70 6.47
N ALA A 150 16.66 -2.91 7.20
CA ALA A 150 17.71 -3.42 8.08
C ALA A 150 17.20 -3.69 9.51
N GLN A 151 15.88 -3.80 9.68
CA GLN A 151 15.21 -3.96 10.96
C GLN A 151 14.15 -5.07 10.87
N THR A 152 13.79 -5.66 12.01
CA THR A 152 12.71 -6.64 12.09
C THR A 152 11.38 -5.90 12.16
N LEU A 153 10.49 -6.12 11.18
CA LEU A 153 9.27 -5.31 11.01
C LEU A 153 8.34 -5.32 12.23
N TYR A 154 8.27 -6.43 12.95
CA TYR A 154 7.36 -6.61 14.08
C TYR A 154 7.98 -6.31 15.45
N GLU A 155 9.24 -5.90 15.50
CA GLU A 155 9.95 -5.55 16.75
C GLU A 155 10.32 -4.06 16.79
N ASP A 156 10.76 -3.53 15.65
CA ASP A 156 11.33 -2.20 15.56
C ASP A 156 10.32 -1.11 15.15
N GLY A 157 10.74 0.15 15.31
CA GLY A 157 9.95 1.32 14.93
C GLY A 157 10.21 1.77 13.48
N TYR A 158 9.16 2.20 12.81
CA TYR A 158 9.18 2.71 11.44
C TYR A 158 8.50 4.07 11.37
N ARG A 159 8.83 4.80 10.30
CA ARG A 159 8.19 6.07 10.00
C ARG A 159 7.09 5.85 8.96
N LEU A 160 5.84 6.07 9.33
CA LEU A 160 4.70 6.07 8.41
C LEU A 160 4.41 7.50 7.95
N GLU A 161 4.35 7.71 6.64
CA GLU A 161 3.94 8.97 6.02
C GLU A 161 2.63 8.72 5.27
N VAL A 162 1.60 9.55 5.51
CA VAL A 162 0.28 9.44 4.87
C VAL A 162 -0.04 10.76 4.22
N LYS A 163 -0.30 10.73 2.91
CA LYS A 163 -0.54 11.89 2.07
C LYS A 163 -1.82 11.70 1.27
N LEU A 164 -2.67 12.73 1.27
CA LEU A 164 -3.84 12.81 0.42
C LEU A 164 -3.73 14.05 -0.47
N VAL A 165 -3.95 13.85 -1.77
CA VAL A 165 -3.98 14.92 -2.77
C VAL A 165 -5.34 14.94 -3.44
N ASP A 166 -6.00 16.10 -3.46
CA ASP A 166 -7.29 16.23 -4.15
C ASP A 166 -7.14 16.56 -5.66
N SER A 167 -8.26 16.63 -6.36
CA SER A 167 -8.32 16.90 -7.81
C SER A 167 -7.73 18.26 -8.20
N ALA A 168 -7.74 19.23 -7.28
CA ALA A 168 -7.20 20.58 -7.45
C ALA A 168 -5.70 20.66 -7.06
N GLY A 169 -5.10 19.55 -6.61
CA GLY A 169 -3.70 19.46 -6.21
C GLY A 169 -3.43 19.95 -4.79
N ARG A 170 -4.47 20.14 -3.97
CA ARG A 170 -4.32 20.49 -2.54
C ARG A 170 -3.82 19.26 -1.79
N VAL A 171 -2.96 19.47 -0.81
CA VAL A 171 -2.25 18.39 -0.11
C VAL A 171 -2.54 18.46 1.38
N ALA A 172 -2.95 17.33 1.95
CA ALA A 172 -2.90 17.07 3.39
C ALA A 172 -1.91 15.92 3.66
N GLU A 173 -1.05 16.07 4.66
CA GLU A 173 -0.02 15.08 4.96
C GLU A 173 0.20 14.95 6.48
N LYS A 174 0.41 13.72 6.94
CA LYS A 174 0.80 13.42 8.32
C LYS A 174 1.90 12.37 8.37
N SER A 175 2.65 12.38 9.46
CA SER A 175 3.80 11.52 9.69
C SER A 175 3.73 10.98 11.11
N PHE A 176 3.98 9.68 11.27
CA PHE A 176 3.84 8.96 12.53
C PHE A 176 5.05 8.04 12.75
N ASP A 177 5.51 7.94 14.00
CA ASP A 177 6.39 6.83 14.40
C ASP A 177 5.52 5.65 14.83
N VAL A 178 5.63 4.51 14.16
CA VAL A 178 4.73 3.35 14.35
C VAL A 178 5.53 2.06 14.51
N HIS A 179 4.88 1.04 15.05
CA HIS A 179 5.35 -0.35 15.03
C HIS A 179 4.42 -1.17 14.15
N ALA A 180 4.90 -2.30 13.64
CA ALA A 180 4.01 -3.31 13.07
C ALA A 180 3.93 -4.51 14.02
N GLN A 181 2.91 -5.35 13.86
CA GLN A 181 2.85 -6.65 14.52
C GLN A 181 2.38 -7.72 13.55
N CYS A 182 2.95 -8.91 13.71
CA CYS A 182 2.46 -10.08 13.00
C CYS A 182 1.15 -10.56 13.61
N THR A 183 0.23 -10.99 12.75
CA THR A 183 -1.08 -11.50 13.15
C THR A 183 -1.34 -12.87 12.55
N GLU A 184 -2.32 -13.57 13.12
CA GLU A 184 -2.84 -14.82 12.55
C GLU A 184 -3.83 -14.59 11.39
N LEU A 185 -4.19 -13.33 11.09
CA LEU A 185 -5.21 -13.02 10.09
C LEU A 185 -4.65 -13.18 8.68
N SER A 186 -5.38 -13.93 7.88
CA SER A 186 -5.16 -14.06 6.45
C SER A 186 -6.46 -13.93 5.66
N GLN A 187 -6.40 -13.19 4.55
CA GLN A 187 -7.44 -13.14 3.53
C GLN A 187 -7.22 -14.20 2.44
N ALA A 188 -6.05 -14.84 2.41
CA ALA A 188 -5.69 -15.87 1.43
C ALA A 188 -6.09 -17.28 1.89
N ARG A 189 -6.06 -17.53 3.20
CA ARG A 189 -6.21 -18.86 3.81
C ARG A 189 -6.83 -18.77 5.20
N PRO A 190 -7.30 -19.89 5.79
CA PRO A 190 -7.81 -19.88 7.16
C PRO A 190 -6.76 -19.36 8.15
N SER A 191 -7.18 -18.48 9.05
CA SER A 191 -6.35 -17.97 10.15
C SER A 191 -5.87 -19.10 11.05
N GLY A 192 -4.68 -18.94 11.64
CA GLY A 192 -4.10 -19.91 12.56
C GLY A 192 -2.61 -19.70 12.84
N PRO A 193 -2.00 -20.54 13.70
CA PRO A 193 -0.61 -20.39 14.13
C PRO A 193 0.39 -20.39 12.96
N ASP A 194 0.18 -21.23 11.94
CA ASP A 194 1.03 -21.28 10.75
C ASP A 194 1.04 -19.95 9.96
N VAL A 195 0.00 -19.11 10.11
CA VAL A 195 -0.04 -17.75 9.51
C VAL A 195 0.86 -16.80 10.28
N LEU A 196 0.85 -16.90 11.62
CA LEU A 196 1.69 -16.10 12.49
C LEU A 196 3.16 -16.50 12.35
N ASP A 197 3.48 -17.78 12.37
CA ASP A 197 4.86 -18.29 12.25
C ASP A 197 5.48 -17.91 10.90
N GLU A 198 4.72 -18.02 9.81
CA GLU A 198 5.17 -17.53 8.50
C GLU A 198 5.40 -16.01 8.53
N CYS A 199 4.50 -15.24 9.14
CA CYS A 199 4.67 -13.79 9.25
C CYS A 199 5.97 -13.45 9.98
N LEU A 200 6.19 -14.02 11.16
CA LEU A 200 7.40 -13.80 11.96
C LEU A 200 8.66 -14.16 11.16
N CYS A 201 8.60 -15.24 10.38
CA CYS A 201 9.71 -15.63 9.53
C CYS A 201 9.98 -14.66 8.36
N ILE A 202 8.96 -14.31 7.56
CA ILE A 202 9.17 -13.51 6.33
C ILE A 202 9.35 -12.01 6.60
N CYS A 203 9.00 -11.57 7.81
CA CYS A 203 9.07 -10.17 8.23
C CYS A 203 10.31 -9.83 9.08
N ARG A 204 11.12 -10.83 9.47
CA ARG A 204 12.35 -10.61 10.24
C ARG A 204 13.45 -9.92 9.42
N GLU A 205 14.36 -9.25 10.11
CA GLU A 205 15.58 -8.72 9.48
C GLU A 205 16.35 -9.83 8.74
N GLY A 206 16.85 -9.51 7.55
CA GLY A 206 17.75 -10.40 6.81
C GLY A 206 17.05 -11.55 6.08
N TYR A 207 15.72 -11.60 6.07
CA TYR A 207 14.98 -12.55 5.23
C TYR A 207 15.35 -12.40 3.75
N GLN A 208 15.70 -13.51 3.10
CA GLN A 208 15.95 -13.57 1.67
C GLN A 208 14.81 -14.26 0.94
N ILE A 209 14.45 -13.75 -0.24
CA ILE A 209 13.41 -14.36 -1.08
C ILE A 209 13.82 -15.80 -1.41
N GLY A 210 12.98 -16.75 -1.00
CA GLY A 210 13.23 -18.19 -1.16
C GLY A 210 13.71 -18.89 0.12
N ASP A 211 13.98 -18.14 1.20
CA ASP A 211 14.20 -18.74 2.52
C ASP A 211 12.97 -19.53 2.95
N THR A 212 13.21 -20.72 3.49
CA THR A 212 12.16 -21.59 4.01
C THR A 212 11.84 -21.23 5.45
N CYS A 213 10.55 -20.94 5.70
CA CYS A 213 10.00 -20.79 7.04
C CYS A 213 9.64 -22.18 7.59
N GLU A 214 10.66 -22.99 7.88
CA GLU A 214 10.43 -24.29 8.53
C GLU A 214 10.03 -24.06 10.00
N GLU A 215 8.97 -24.75 10.44
CA GLU A 215 8.56 -24.80 11.84
C GLU A 215 9.72 -25.32 12.71
N GLY A 216 10.28 -24.46 13.58
CA GLY A 216 11.14 -24.90 14.68
C GLY A 216 12.66 -24.85 14.48
N GLY A 217 13.16 -24.09 13.50
CA GLY A 217 14.60 -23.85 13.32
C GLY A 217 15.21 -22.89 14.36
N GLY A 218 15.26 -23.30 15.63
CA GLY A 218 16.07 -22.64 16.66
C GLY A 218 17.52 -22.50 16.18
N GLY A 219 17.90 -21.29 15.80
CA GLY A 219 19.25 -20.94 15.35
C GLY A 219 20.25 -21.04 16.50
N ALA A 220 20.72 -22.25 16.79
CA ALA A 220 22.00 -22.46 17.42
C ALA A 220 23.11 -22.07 16.42
N GLY A 221 23.39 -20.77 16.33
CA GLY A 221 24.54 -20.24 15.61
C GLY A 221 25.83 -20.54 16.37
N GLY A 222 26.37 -21.74 16.17
CA GLY A 222 27.70 -22.15 16.62
C GLY A 222 28.60 -22.54 15.44
N GLY A 223 29.71 -21.81 15.28
CA GLY A 223 30.89 -22.17 14.46
C GLY A 223 30.87 -21.57 13.04
N ALA A 224 31.93 -20.92 12.55
CA ALA A 224 33.35 -20.92 12.93
C ALA A 224 34.02 -19.58 12.62
#